data_AF-A0A1W9Q138-F1
#
_entry.id   AF-A0A1W9Q138-F1
#
_cell.length_a   1.000
_cell.length_b   1.000
_cell.length_c   1.000
_cell.angle_alpha   90.00
_cell.angle_beta   90.00
_cell.angle_gamma   90.00
#
_symmetry.space_group_name_H-M   'P 1'
#
loop_
_entity.id
_entity.type
_entity.pdbx_description
1 polymer ?
#
loop_
_entity_poly.entity_id
_entity_poly.type
_entity_poly.pdbx_seq_one_letter_code
_entity_poly.pdbx_strand_id
1 'polypeptide(L)'
;MSRSEYSKTRLRKPAWLKRRLPTGAAYEQVRALLKKSGLHTVCQEALCPNIWECFSRGTATFLIMGPNCTRACRFCAVGHGDPAPLDPLEPVHVAETVQAMGLTYVVITSVTRDDLPDGGAAVFARTIQEIRDHVARARVEVLIPDFQGNREALNTV
;
A
#
# COMPACT_ATOMS: atom_id res chain seq x y z
N MET A 1 14.05 11.79 34.05
CA MET A 1 15.15 12.23 33.17
C MET A 1 14.54 12.89 31.94
N SER A 2 14.87 14.16 31.73
CA SER A 2 14.22 15.11 30.82
C SER A 2 14.40 14.76 29.34
N ARG A 3 13.32 14.89 28.57
CA ARG A 3 13.16 14.53 27.15
C ARG A 3 13.60 15.66 26.20
N SER A 4 14.59 16.45 26.60
CA SER A 4 15.01 17.68 25.91
C SER A 4 16.42 17.54 25.34
N GLU A 5 16.66 18.12 24.16
CA GLU A 5 17.95 18.28 23.45
C GLU A 5 18.41 17.20 22.45
N TYR A 6 17.51 16.69 21.61
CA TYR A 6 17.90 16.42 20.22
C TYR A 6 17.37 17.56 19.36
N SER A 7 18.19 18.60 19.17
CA SER A 7 17.99 19.57 18.09
C SER A 7 18.03 18.80 16.77
N LYS A 8 16.86 18.43 16.25
CA LYS A 8 16.71 17.79 14.93
C LYS A 8 16.96 18.86 13.87
N THR A 9 18.20 19.26 13.67
CA THR A 9 18.59 19.94 12.44
C THR A 9 18.36 18.94 11.31
N ARG A 10 17.21 19.02 10.63
CA ARG A 10 16.92 18.15 9.49
C ARG A 10 18.01 18.39 8.45
N LEU A 11 18.84 17.38 8.20
CA LEU A 11 19.87 17.44 7.17
C LEU A 11 19.20 17.79 5.84
N ARG A 12 19.72 18.81 5.15
CA ARG A 12 19.21 19.18 3.82
C ARG A 12 19.47 18.03 2.87
N LYS A 13 18.44 17.64 2.11
CA LYS A 13 18.59 16.66 1.03
C LYS A 13 19.64 17.15 0.02
N PRO A 14 20.63 16.31 -0.36
CA PRO A 14 21.62 16.68 -1.36
C PRO A 14 20.96 16.89 -2.73
N ALA A 15 21.63 17.63 -3.62
CA ALA A 15 21.06 18.01 -4.91
C ALA A 15 20.66 16.81 -5.78
N TRP A 16 21.45 15.73 -5.78
CA TRP A 16 21.19 14.50 -6.53
C TRP A 16 19.97 13.71 -6.04
N LEU A 17 19.49 13.96 -4.82
CA LEU A 17 18.28 13.31 -4.27
C LEU A 17 17.00 14.13 -4.57
N LYS A 18 17.12 15.28 -5.24
CA LYS A 18 15.98 16.11 -5.64
C LYS A 18 15.61 15.80 -7.08
N ARG A 19 14.31 15.73 -7.33
CA ARG A 19 13.72 15.51 -8.66
C ARG A 19 12.71 16.59 -8.96
N ARG A 20 12.52 16.88 -10.25
CA ARG A 20 11.36 17.67 -10.70
C ARG A 20 10.12 16.78 -10.62
N LEU A 21 9.00 17.35 -10.21
CA LEU A 21 7.73 16.64 -10.20
C LEU A 21 7.18 16.64 -11.63
N PRO A 22 6.97 15.47 -12.26
CA PRO A 22 6.30 15.43 -13.54
C PRO A 22 4.84 15.85 -13.36
N THR A 23 4.33 16.63 -14.31
CA THR A 23 2.91 17.00 -14.40
C THR A 23 2.32 16.32 -15.63
N GLY A 24 1.12 15.75 -15.51
CA GLY A 24 0.49 15.08 -16.64
C GLY A 24 -0.91 14.55 -16.33
N ALA A 25 -1.72 14.41 -17.37
CA ALA A 25 -3.10 13.94 -17.26
C ALA A 25 -3.20 12.50 -16.71
N ALA A 26 -2.25 11.63 -17.05
CA ALA A 26 -2.22 10.25 -16.58
C ALA A 26 -2.08 10.14 -15.06
N TYR A 27 -1.28 11.01 -14.44
CA TYR A 27 -1.16 11.08 -12.98
C TYR A 27 -2.52 11.39 -12.34
N GLU A 28 -3.22 12.40 -12.83
CA GLU A 28 -4.51 12.81 -12.28
C GLU A 28 -5.60 11.75 -12.52
N GLN A 29 -5.53 11.01 -13.63
CA GLN A 29 -6.44 9.88 -13.88
C GLN A 29 -6.29 8.79 -12.81
N VAL A 30 -5.06 8.32 -12.56
CA VAL A 30 -4.80 7.31 -11.52
C VAL A 30 -5.20 7.83 -10.13
N ARG A 31 -4.83 9.08 -9.82
CA ARG A 31 -5.18 9.71 -8.54
C ARG A 31 -6.70 9.83 -8.36
N ALA A 32 -7.44 10.18 -9.40
CA ALA A 32 -8.90 10.28 -9.36
C ALA A 32 -9.57 8.91 -9.18
N LEU A 33 -9.06 7.87 -9.87
CA LEU A 33 -9.54 6.50 -9.72
C LEU A 33 -9.35 6.00 -8.28
N LEU A 34 -8.15 6.14 -7.73
CA LEU A 34 -7.85 5.73 -6.36
C LEU A 34 -8.69 6.50 -5.33
N LYS A 35 -8.90 7.81 -5.55
CA LYS A 35 -9.77 8.61 -4.68
C LYS A 35 -11.23 8.14 -4.73
N LYS A 36 -11.71 7.70 -5.91
CA LYS A 36 -13.08 7.22 -6.10
C LYS A 36 -13.31 5.86 -5.46
N SER A 37 -12.32 4.97 -5.50
CA SER A 37 -12.43 3.62 -4.93
C SER A 37 -12.29 3.58 -3.41
N GLY A 38 -11.86 4.67 -2.78
CA GLY A 38 -11.64 4.71 -1.33
C GLY A 38 -10.48 3.83 -0.86
N LEU A 39 -9.64 3.36 -1.80
CA LEU A 39 -8.50 2.49 -1.51
C LEU A 39 -7.28 3.29 -1.09
N HIS A 40 -6.42 2.64 -0.30
CA HIS A 40 -5.13 3.18 0.09
C HIS A 40 -4.02 2.65 -0.83
N THR A 41 -2.96 3.46 -0.97
CA THR A 41 -1.73 3.03 -1.64
C THR A 41 -0.53 3.32 -0.76
N VAL A 42 0.45 2.42 -0.75
CA VAL A 42 1.72 2.69 -0.06
C VAL A 42 2.46 3.86 -0.70
N CYS A 43 2.17 4.14 -1.98
CA CYS A 43 2.67 5.32 -2.68
C CYS A 43 2.31 6.63 -1.94
N GLN A 44 1.07 6.71 -1.44
CA GLN A 44 0.56 7.86 -0.69
C GLN A 44 0.94 7.77 0.79
N GLU A 45 0.63 6.65 1.46
CA GLU A 45 0.78 6.53 2.91
C GLU A 45 2.25 6.52 3.36
N ALA A 46 3.17 5.99 2.54
CA ALA A 46 4.61 6.00 2.84
C ALA A 46 5.33 7.25 2.31
N LEU A 47 4.60 8.24 1.76
CA LEU A 47 5.15 9.49 1.21
C LEU A 47 6.21 9.23 0.11
N CYS A 48 5.94 8.28 -0.79
CA CYS A 48 6.89 7.85 -1.78
C CYS A 48 7.25 9.00 -2.75
N PRO A 49 8.54 9.38 -2.89
CA PRO A 49 8.93 10.45 -3.81
C PRO A 49 8.67 10.10 -5.28
N ASN A 50 8.46 8.81 -5.59
CA ASN A 50 8.23 8.31 -6.95
C ASN A 50 6.75 8.27 -7.36
N ILE A 51 5.81 8.65 -6.48
CA ILE A 51 4.37 8.60 -6.76
C ILE A 51 3.99 9.24 -8.10
N TRP A 52 4.58 10.39 -8.41
CA TRP A 52 4.32 11.12 -9.66
C TRP A 52 4.72 10.35 -10.91
N GLU A 53 5.84 9.64 -10.84
CA GLU A 53 6.37 8.86 -11.96
C GLU A 53 5.58 7.57 -12.14
N CYS A 54 5.32 6.83 -11.05
CA CYS A 54 4.55 5.60 -11.08
C CYS A 54 3.13 5.84 -11.60
N PHE A 55 2.42 6.84 -11.06
CA PHE A 55 1.05 7.15 -11.48
C PHE A 55 1.01 7.67 -12.91
N SER A 56 2.01 8.43 -13.37
CA SER A 56 2.10 8.85 -14.77
C SER A 56 2.29 7.68 -15.74
N ARG A 57 2.85 6.56 -15.26
CA ARG A 57 2.96 5.30 -15.99
C ARG A 57 1.73 4.40 -15.84
N GLY A 58 0.67 4.90 -15.21
CA GLY A 58 -0.57 4.16 -15.01
C GLY A 58 -0.50 3.09 -13.92
N THR A 59 0.52 3.11 -13.03
CA THR A 59 0.70 2.06 -12.01
C THR A 59 0.61 2.60 -10.59
N ALA A 60 0.17 1.75 -9.66
CA ALA A 60 0.14 2.00 -8.23
C ALA A 60 0.39 0.70 -7.45
N THR A 61 0.80 0.83 -6.19
CA THR A 61 0.93 -0.30 -5.26
C THR A 61 -0.13 -0.16 -4.18
N PHE A 62 -1.06 -1.11 -4.14
CA PHE A 62 -2.20 -1.09 -3.24
C PHE A 62 -1.74 -1.40 -1.81
N LEU A 63 -2.27 -0.64 -0.84
CA LEU A 63 -2.11 -0.89 0.59
C LEU A 63 -3.46 -1.35 1.12
N ILE A 64 -3.61 -2.65 1.35
CA ILE A 64 -4.85 -3.23 1.87
C ILE A 64 -4.88 -3.19 3.40
N MET A 65 -6.08 -3.39 3.97
CA MET A 65 -6.39 -3.41 5.40
C MET A 65 -6.26 -2.05 6.08
N GLY A 66 -6.47 -0.99 5.30
CA GLY A 66 -6.53 0.40 5.77
C GLY A 66 -5.15 1.10 5.91
N PRO A 67 -5.14 2.34 6.41
CA PRO A 67 -3.95 3.19 6.46
C PRO A 67 -3.15 3.09 7.76
N ASN A 68 -3.68 2.42 8.80
CA ASN A 68 -3.10 2.35 10.12
C ASN A 68 -2.51 0.97 10.40
N CYS A 69 -1.23 0.95 10.78
CA CYS A 69 -0.49 -0.24 11.14
C CYS A 69 -0.47 -0.46 12.65
N THR A 70 -0.62 -1.72 13.08
CA THR A 70 -0.44 -2.10 14.50
C THR A 70 1.00 -1.91 14.99
N ARG A 71 1.96 -1.80 14.06
CA ARG A 71 3.39 -1.60 14.35
C ARG A 71 3.85 -0.19 14.01
N ALA A 72 4.87 0.27 14.74
CA ALA A 72 5.47 1.61 14.58
C ALA A 72 6.95 1.55 14.18
N CYS A 73 7.24 0.98 13.00
CA CYS A 73 8.60 0.90 12.46
C CYS A 73 9.19 2.32 12.31
N ARG A 74 10.36 2.58 12.92
CA ARG A 74 10.95 3.93 13.02
C ARG A 74 11.23 4.63 11.68
N PHE A 75 11.33 3.87 10.59
CA PHE A 75 11.57 4.39 9.24
C PHE A 75 10.28 4.59 8.43
N CYS A 76 9.18 3.95 8.84
CA CYS A 76 7.95 3.89 8.06
C CYS A 76 7.12 5.14 8.31
N ALA A 77 6.59 5.73 7.23
CA ALA A 77 5.74 6.92 7.31
C ALA A 77 4.24 6.60 7.38
N VAL A 78 3.87 5.32 7.20
CA VAL A 78 2.47 4.86 7.30
C VAL A 78 1.93 5.13 8.70
N GLY A 79 0.63 5.45 8.79
CA GLY A 79 -0.07 5.67 10.05
C GLY A 79 0.09 4.49 11.00
N HIS A 80 0.12 4.75 12.30
CA HIS A 80 0.19 3.72 13.34
C HIS A 80 -0.84 3.99 14.42
N GLY A 81 -1.36 2.93 15.01
CA GLY A 81 -2.42 2.96 16.01
C GLY A 81 -3.46 1.87 15.75
N ASP A 82 -4.62 2.02 16.36
CA ASP A 82 -5.69 1.05 16.24
C ASP A 82 -6.24 1.04 14.80
N PRO A 83 -6.21 -0.11 14.10
CA PRO A 83 -6.80 -0.23 12.77
C PRO A 83 -8.32 -0.13 12.82
N ALA A 84 -8.90 0.36 11.72
CA ALA A 84 -10.34 0.26 11.51
C ALA A 84 -10.76 -1.21 11.28
N PRO A 85 -12.06 -1.54 11.48
CA PRO A 85 -12.60 -2.82 11.04
C PRO A 85 -12.30 -3.07 9.56
N LEU A 86 -12.06 -4.33 9.19
CA LEU A 86 -11.84 -4.71 7.80
C LEU A 86 -13.10 -4.41 6.97
N ASP A 87 -12.89 -3.84 5.79
CA ASP A 87 -13.92 -3.79 4.75
C ASP A 87 -13.95 -5.15 4.04
N PRO A 88 -15.03 -5.95 4.16
CA PRO A 88 -15.12 -7.24 3.50
C PRO A 88 -15.18 -7.14 1.98
N LEU A 89 -15.42 -5.96 1.41
CA LEU A 89 -15.42 -5.73 -0.04
C LEU A 89 -14.10 -5.15 -0.57
N GLU A 90 -13.13 -4.82 0.30
CA GLU A 90 -11.83 -4.28 -0.12
C GLU A 90 -11.14 -5.14 -1.20
N PRO A 91 -11.10 -6.50 -1.11
CA PRO A 91 -10.55 -7.35 -2.17
C PRO A 91 -11.20 -7.14 -3.55
N VAL A 92 -12.53 -6.99 -3.57
CA VAL A 92 -13.32 -6.77 -4.80
C VAL A 92 -13.02 -5.37 -5.35
N HIS A 93 -13.05 -4.35 -4.50
CA HIS A 93 -12.75 -2.97 -4.88
C HIS A 93 -11.33 -2.84 -5.47
N VAL A 94 -10.35 -3.58 -4.93
CA VAL A 94 -8.99 -3.65 -5.50
C VAL A 94 -9.03 -4.26 -6.90
N ALA A 95 -9.70 -5.40 -7.10
CA ALA A 95 -9.81 -6.06 -8.39
C ALA A 95 -10.50 -5.18 -9.46
N GLU A 96 -11.60 -4.51 -9.10
CA GLU A 96 -12.29 -3.55 -9.96
C GLU A 96 -11.39 -2.37 -10.32
N THR A 97 -10.62 -1.85 -9.36
CA THR A 97 -9.68 -0.74 -9.60
C THR A 97 -8.54 -1.18 -10.51
N VAL A 98 -7.99 -2.38 -10.30
CA VAL A 98 -6.98 -3.00 -11.17
C VAL A 98 -7.48 -3.11 -12.60
N GLN A 99 -8.71 -3.59 -12.79
CA GLN A 99 -9.35 -3.70 -14.10
C GLN A 99 -9.55 -2.32 -14.75
N ALA A 100 -10.07 -1.34 -14.00
CA ALA A 100 -10.30 0.02 -14.47
C ALA A 100 -8.99 0.75 -14.84
N MET A 101 -7.90 0.47 -14.14
CA MET A 101 -6.56 0.98 -14.45
C MET A 101 -5.90 0.23 -15.62
N GLY A 102 -6.46 -0.91 -16.07
CA GLY A 102 -5.90 -1.72 -17.15
C GLY A 102 -4.56 -2.38 -16.80
N LEU A 103 -4.30 -2.64 -15.51
CA LEU A 103 -3.03 -3.20 -15.05
C LEU A 103 -2.88 -4.67 -15.46
N THR A 104 -1.69 -5.01 -15.96
CA THR A 104 -1.29 -6.42 -16.21
C THR A 104 -0.27 -6.94 -15.19
N TYR A 105 0.24 -6.05 -14.34
CA TYR A 105 1.13 -6.37 -13.23
C TYR A 105 0.69 -5.55 -12.03
N VAL A 106 0.34 -6.23 -10.94
CA VAL A 106 -0.27 -5.63 -9.75
C VAL A 106 0.62 -5.93 -8.56
N VAL A 107 0.96 -4.90 -7.80
CA VAL A 107 1.68 -5.04 -6.53
C VAL A 107 0.72 -4.74 -5.38
N ILE A 108 0.64 -5.66 -4.43
CA ILE A 108 -0.21 -5.55 -3.24
C ILE A 108 0.69 -5.65 -2.01
N THR A 109 0.51 -4.73 -1.07
CA THR A 109 1.10 -4.79 0.26
C THR A 109 0.02 -4.48 1.28
N SER A 110 0.30 -4.66 2.56
CA SER A 110 -0.62 -4.28 3.62
C SER A 110 0.08 -3.53 4.75
N VAL A 111 -0.72 -2.94 5.62
CA VAL A 111 -0.30 -2.69 7.00
C VAL A 111 -0.17 -4.01 7.76
N THR A 112 0.57 -4.01 8.87
CA THR A 112 0.51 -5.14 9.80
C THR A 112 -0.78 -5.09 10.60
N ARG A 113 -1.43 -6.25 10.75
CA ARG A 113 -2.68 -6.46 11.48
C ARG A 113 -2.49 -7.51 12.58
N ASP A 114 -1.65 -7.18 13.57
CA ASP A 114 -1.40 -8.07 14.72
C ASP A 114 -2.68 -8.29 15.59
N ASP A 115 -3.74 -7.51 15.35
CA ASP A 115 -5.06 -7.66 15.95
C ASP A 115 -5.89 -8.81 15.36
N LEU A 116 -5.50 -9.33 14.18
CA LEU A 116 -6.17 -10.44 13.51
C LEU A 116 -5.46 -11.77 13.82
N PRO A 117 -6.20 -12.89 13.99
CA PRO A 117 -5.61 -14.17 14.34
C PRO A 117 -4.65 -14.74 13.28
N ASP A 118 -4.87 -14.41 12.00
CA ASP A 118 -4.03 -14.82 10.86
C ASP A 118 -3.13 -13.69 10.35
N GLY A 119 -3.08 -12.55 11.06
CA GLY A 119 -2.34 -11.37 10.64
C GLY A 119 -2.83 -10.72 9.33
N GLY A 120 -4.02 -11.09 8.84
CA GLY A 120 -4.60 -10.61 7.58
C GLY A 120 -4.26 -11.45 6.34
N ALA A 121 -3.66 -12.62 6.49
CA ALA A 121 -3.30 -13.51 5.38
C ALA A 121 -4.50 -13.88 4.50
N ALA A 122 -5.68 -14.14 5.08
CA ALA A 122 -6.89 -14.43 4.31
C ALA A 122 -7.32 -13.26 3.42
N VAL A 123 -7.08 -12.02 3.82
CA VAL A 123 -7.39 -10.82 3.02
C VAL A 123 -6.46 -10.74 1.81
N PHE A 124 -5.16 -11.03 1.98
CA PHE A 124 -4.23 -11.15 0.85
C PHE A 124 -4.69 -12.22 -0.14
N ALA A 125 -4.93 -13.44 0.32
CA ALA A 125 -5.35 -14.55 -0.52
C ALA A 125 -6.62 -14.23 -1.30
N ARG A 126 -7.62 -13.64 -0.63
CA ARG A 126 -8.86 -13.21 -1.27
C ARG A 126 -8.60 -12.12 -2.31
N THR A 127 -7.76 -11.13 -2.01
CA THR A 127 -7.43 -10.06 -2.97
C THR A 127 -6.74 -10.60 -4.22
N ILE A 128 -5.80 -11.54 -4.06
CA ILE A 128 -5.14 -12.22 -5.19
C ILE A 128 -6.17 -12.95 -6.05
N GLN A 129 -7.11 -13.67 -5.43
CA GLN A 129 -8.15 -14.42 -6.12
C GLN A 129 -9.09 -13.50 -6.90
N GLU A 130 -9.61 -12.46 -6.26
CA GLU A 130 -10.50 -11.48 -6.91
C GLU A 130 -9.82 -10.82 -8.12
N ILE A 131 -8.53 -10.46 -8.02
CA ILE A 131 -7.78 -9.91 -9.15
C ILE A 131 -7.67 -10.91 -10.30
N ARG A 132 -7.38 -12.19 -10.01
CA ARG A 132 -7.29 -13.24 -11.04
C ARG A 132 -8.64 -13.47 -11.72
N ASP A 133 -9.73 -13.39 -10.97
CA ASP A 133 -11.07 -13.60 -11.50
C ASP A 133 -11.52 -12.44 -12.40
N HIS A 134 -11.21 -11.19 -12.03
CA HIS A 134 -11.56 -10.00 -12.82
C HIS A 134 -10.58 -9.73 -13.98
N VAL A 135 -9.31 -10.09 -13.79
CA VAL A 135 -8.22 -9.79 -14.73
C VAL A 135 -7.30 -11.02 -14.85
N ALA A 136 -7.78 -12.06 -15.53
CA ALA A 136 -7.10 -13.36 -15.67
C ALA A 136 -5.64 -13.30 -16.18
N ARG A 137 -5.26 -12.25 -16.91
CA ARG A 137 -3.90 -12.04 -17.44
C ARG A 137 -2.97 -11.26 -16.50
N ALA A 138 -3.47 -10.77 -15.36
CA ALA A 138 -2.67 -10.00 -14.42
C ALA A 138 -1.68 -10.91 -13.67
N ARG A 139 -0.43 -10.47 -13.58
CA ARG A 139 0.53 -11.02 -12.62
C ARG A 139 0.39 -10.27 -11.31
N VAL A 140 0.37 -11.00 -10.19
CA VAL A 140 0.24 -10.42 -8.85
C VAL A 140 1.52 -10.65 -8.08
N GLU A 141 2.15 -9.56 -7.65
CA GLU A 141 3.26 -9.54 -6.69
C GLU A 141 2.72 -9.11 -5.32
N VAL A 142 3.13 -9.82 -4.27
CA VAL A 142 2.77 -9.48 -2.90
C VAL A 142 4.01 -9.14 -2.07
N LEU A 143 3.92 -8.05 -1.32
CA LEU A 143 4.84 -7.69 -0.26
C LEU A 143 4.09 -7.85 1.07
N ILE A 144 4.25 -9.02 1.69
CA ILE A 144 3.55 -9.38 2.92
C ILE A 144 4.29 -8.92 4.18
N PRO A 145 3.59 -8.72 5.31
CA PRO A 145 4.23 -8.71 6.63
C PRO A 145 4.76 -10.11 6.99
N ASP A 146 5.46 -10.21 8.11
CA ASP A 146 6.04 -11.47 8.58
C ASP A 146 5.01 -12.49 9.13
N PHE A 147 3.75 -12.07 9.33
CA PHE A 147 2.71 -12.81 10.04
C PHE A 147 3.17 -13.40 11.37
N GLN A 148 4.12 -12.74 12.05
CA GLN A 148 4.80 -13.23 13.26
C GLN A 148 5.43 -14.63 13.10
N GLY A 149 5.74 -15.05 11.87
CA GLY A 149 6.25 -16.39 11.57
C GLY A 149 5.18 -17.49 11.58
N ASN A 150 3.89 -17.14 11.58
CA ASN A 150 2.80 -18.12 11.50
C ASN A 150 2.85 -18.85 10.13
N ARG A 151 3.15 -20.15 10.17
CA ARG A 151 3.29 -20.99 8.96
C ARG A 151 1.97 -21.22 8.23
N GLU A 152 0.84 -21.27 8.94
CA GLU A 152 -0.47 -21.43 8.32
C GLU A 152 -0.87 -20.15 7.56
N ALA A 153 -0.63 -18.99 8.16
CA ALA A 153 -0.81 -17.69 7.50
C ALA A 153 0.10 -17.57 6.26
N LEU A 154 1.37 -17.97 6.35
CA LEU A 154 2.30 -17.96 5.22
C LEU A 154 1.87 -18.92 4.10
N ASN A 155 1.34 -20.10 4.42
CA ASN A 155 0.82 -21.05 3.43
C ASN A 155 -0.49 -20.58 2.78
N THR A 156 -1.19 -19.64 3.40
CA THR A 156 -2.47 -19.12 2.91
C THR A 156 -2.28 -18.16 1.73
N VAL A 157 -1.17 -17.42 1.72
CA VAL A 157 -0.85 -16.40 0.70
C VAL A 157 0.00 -16.99 -0.41
#